data_AF-A0A3M7Q7U2-F1
#
_entry.id   AF-A0A3M7Q7U2-F1
#
_cell.length_a   1.000
_cell.length_b   1.000
_cell.length_c   1.000
_cell.angle_alpha   90.00
_cell.angle_beta   90.00
_cell.angle_gamma   90.00
#
_symmetry.space_group_name_H-M   'P 1'
#
loop_
_entity.id
_entity.type
_entity.pdbx_description
1 polymer ?
#
loop_
_entity_poly.entity_id
_entity_poly.type
_entity_poly.pdbx_seq_one_letter_code
_entity_poly.pdbx_strand_id
1 'polypeptide(L)'
;MKILIPQIVISAKILSSHQSSKVALENMDVFGDLCTKNVKLLTDSVDDITQMNDFLSVCENHILDELNRSCVALRDAELDLLDRLSGGIRGRCMRVCNVVLSETDLYEPNEVIDKINDTVYVLRDQLIGNFAHGVHHAVACLQQQQQIDDNGFVEASRLIYDGIHEVRNAVLMLYDNGFDAESELNDDDFVPEMNSASQQVSADSNAYWPGYHYKAESERFLIDVVVKKAKKASQKKKVEPIRELGEFKS
;
A
#
# COMPACT_ATOMS: atom_id res chain seq x y z
N MET A 1 22.65 7.99 11.31
CA MET A 1 22.87 7.24 10.03
C MET A 1 24.21 7.51 9.33
N LYS A 2 24.57 8.75 8.93
CA LYS A 2 25.79 9.02 8.14
C LYS A 2 27.11 8.49 8.74
N ILE A 3 27.26 8.54 10.06
CA ILE A 3 28.46 8.05 10.77
C ILE A 3 28.44 6.52 10.97
N LEU A 4 27.26 5.92 11.02
CA LEU A 4 27.08 4.51 11.37
C LEU A 4 27.31 3.57 10.17
N ILE A 5 26.92 4.00 8.95
CA ILE A 5 27.04 3.18 7.74
C ILE A 5 28.49 2.71 7.51
N PRO A 6 29.54 3.57 7.57
CA PRO A 6 30.92 3.12 7.44
C PRO A 6 31.31 2.05 8.49
N GLN A 7 30.83 2.16 9.73
CA GLN A 7 31.16 1.23 10.81
C GLN A 7 30.55 -0.16 10.58
N ILE A 8 29.32 -0.22 10.05
CA ILE A 8 28.68 -1.48 9.65
C ILE A 8 29.47 -2.13 8.52
N VAL A 9 29.85 -1.36 7.50
CA VAL A 9 30.63 -1.88 6.36
C VAL A 9 31.99 -2.42 6.82
N ILE A 10 32.66 -1.73 7.75
CA ILE A 10 33.92 -2.19 8.33
C ILE A 10 33.71 -3.49 9.11
N SER A 11 32.67 -3.56 9.94
CA SER A 11 32.35 -4.75 10.73
C SER A 11 32.04 -5.95 9.85
N ALA A 12 31.29 -5.76 8.76
CA ALA A 12 31.01 -6.79 7.77
C ALA A 12 32.29 -7.27 7.06
N LYS A 13 33.21 -6.36 6.73
CA LYS A 13 34.52 -6.71 6.13
C LYS A 13 35.41 -7.51 7.09
N ILE A 14 35.40 -7.17 8.38
CA ILE A 14 36.16 -7.90 9.40
C ILE A 14 35.57 -9.31 9.55
N LEU A 15 34.25 -9.43 9.62
CA LEU A 15 33.57 -10.72 9.71
C LEU A 15 33.82 -11.59 8.47
N SER A 16 33.79 -11.01 7.27
CA SER A 16 34.06 -11.77 6.03
C SER A 16 35.48 -12.31 5.96
N SER A 17 36.44 -11.59 6.56
CA SER A 17 37.85 -12.01 6.66
C SER A 17 38.09 -13.03 7.78
N HIS A 18 37.23 -13.07 8.81
CA HIS A 18 37.38 -13.90 10.01
C HIS A 18 36.06 -14.56 10.42
N GLN A 19 35.52 -15.43 9.57
CA GLN A 19 34.16 -15.99 9.69
C GLN A 19 33.90 -16.84 10.94
N SER A 20 34.94 -17.43 11.53
CA SER A 20 34.86 -18.22 12.76
C SER A 20 35.10 -17.42 14.03
N SER A 21 35.43 -16.13 13.92
CA SER A 21 35.71 -15.27 15.07
C SER A 21 34.43 -14.88 15.80
N LYS A 22 34.28 -15.37 17.03
CA LYS A 22 33.15 -15.00 17.91
C LYS A 22 33.07 -13.49 18.12
N VAL A 23 34.20 -12.82 18.31
CA VAL A 23 34.26 -11.36 18.50
C VAL A 23 33.81 -10.62 17.24
N ALA A 24 34.16 -11.12 16.04
CA ALA A 24 33.73 -10.51 14.79
C ALA A 24 32.22 -10.68 14.56
N LEU A 25 31.67 -11.84 14.94
CA LEU A 25 30.23 -12.11 14.92
C LEU A 25 29.48 -11.18 15.88
N GLU A 26 29.86 -11.17 17.16
CA GLU A 26 29.26 -10.30 18.18
C GLU A 26 29.34 -8.82 17.80
N ASN A 27 30.47 -8.38 17.24
CA ASN A 27 30.63 -7.01 16.77
C ASN A 27 29.69 -6.68 15.59
N MET A 28 29.54 -7.60 14.63
CA MET A 28 28.60 -7.41 13.52
C MET A 28 27.15 -7.36 14.02
N ASP A 29 26.78 -8.21 14.97
CA ASP A 29 25.43 -8.22 15.57
C ASP A 29 25.14 -6.89 16.26
N VAL A 30 26.07 -6.37 17.08
CA VAL A 30 25.92 -5.07 17.75
C VAL A 30 25.70 -3.93 16.74
N PHE A 31 26.49 -3.89 15.66
CA PHE A 31 26.32 -2.86 14.64
C PHE A 31 25.06 -3.07 13.79
N GLY A 32 24.63 -4.30 13.58
CA GLY A 32 23.35 -4.65 12.94
C GLY A 32 22.17 -4.13 13.75
N ASP A 33 22.13 -4.41 15.04
CA ASP A 33 21.10 -3.91 15.96
C ASP A 33 21.09 -2.39 16.04
N LEU A 34 22.28 -1.78 16.12
CA LEU A 34 22.41 -0.33 16.13
C LEU A 34 21.89 0.30 14.84
N CYS A 35 22.12 -0.35 13.68
CA CYS A 35 21.57 0.06 12.39
C CYS A 35 20.05 0.06 12.42
N THR A 36 19.46 -1.08 12.79
CA THR A 36 18.00 -1.26 12.83
C THR A 36 17.35 -0.23 13.74
N LYS A 37 17.91 0.00 14.94
CA LYS A 37 17.43 1.03 15.88
C LYS A 37 17.51 2.44 15.30
N ASN A 38 18.62 2.79 14.64
CA ASN A 38 18.78 4.12 14.04
C ASN A 38 17.86 4.34 12.84
N VAL A 39 17.64 3.30 12.02
CA VAL A 39 16.69 3.36 10.90
C VAL A 39 15.27 3.53 11.44
N LYS A 40 14.88 2.78 12.48
CA LYS A 40 13.57 2.92 13.12
C LYS A 40 13.38 4.32 13.71
N LEU A 41 14.35 4.82 14.50
CA LEU A 41 14.30 6.17 15.05
C LEU A 41 14.14 7.25 13.96
N LEU A 42 14.92 7.16 12.88
CA LEU A 42 14.80 8.11 11.77
C LEU A 42 13.43 7.99 11.07
N THR A 43 12.92 6.78 10.91
CA THR A 43 11.61 6.53 10.30
C THR A 43 10.51 7.14 11.14
N ASP A 44 10.55 6.95 12.46
CA ASP A 44 9.56 7.49 13.39
C ASP A 44 9.62 9.02 13.40
N SER A 45 10.83 9.61 13.44
CA SER A 45 10.98 11.07 13.32
C SER A 45 10.50 11.65 11.99
N VAL A 46 10.48 10.85 10.92
CA VAL A 46 9.91 11.27 9.62
C VAL A 46 8.39 11.16 9.64
N ASP A 47 7.84 10.17 10.33
CA ASP A 47 6.38 10.04 10.52
C ASP A 47 5.83 11.20 11.35
N ASP A 48 6.51 11.59 12.43
CA ASP A 48 6.08 12.69 13.32
C ASP A 48 5.89 14.03 12.58
N ILE A 49 6.58 14.24 11.45
CA ILE A 49 6.49 15.46 10.65
C ILE A 49 5.64 15.31 9.38
N THR A 50 5.17 14.09 9.10
CA THR A 50 4.40 13.77 7.89
C THR A 50 2.95 13.53 8.26
N GLN A 51 2.03 14.29 7.66
CA GLN A 51 0.60 14.09 7.91
C GLN A 51 0.14 12.69 7.47
N MET A 52 -0.59 12.02 8.35
CA MET A 52 -1.07 10.65 8.09
C MET A 52 -1.93 10.56 6.83
N ASN A 53 -2.77 11.57 6.54
CA ASN A 53 -3.61 11.59 5.34
C ASN A 53 -2.78 11.61 4.04
N ASP A 54 -1.73 12.42 3.99
CA ASP A 54 -0.82 12.51 2.83
C ASP A 54 -0.08 11.18 2.63
N PHE A 55 0.44 10.60 3.72
CA PHE A 55 1.09 9.30 3.70
C PHE A 55 0.15 8.21 3.16
N LEU A 56 -1.09 8.13 3.66
CA LEU A 56 -2.08 7.14 3.23
C LEU A 56 -2.44 7.29 1.75
N SER A 57 -2.63 8.53 1.28
CA SER A 57 -2.95 8.78 -0.13
C SER A 57 -1.82 8.34 -1.07
N VAL A 58 -0.55 8.56 -0.71
CA VAL A 58 0.59 8.11 -1.52
C VAL A 58 0.72 6.58 -1.47
N CYS A 59 0.55 5.99 -0.30
CA CYS A 59 0.61 4.54 -0.12
C CYS A 59 -0.47 3.80 -0.92
N GLU A 60 -1.71 4.28 -0.90
CA GLU A 60 -2.81 3.72 -1.67
C GLU A 60 -2.49 3.66 -3.17
N ASN A 61 -1.99 4.77 -3.75
CA ASN A 61 -1.61 4.83 -5.16
C ASN A 61 -0.48 3.84 -5.49
N HIS A 62 0.57 3.79 -4.66
CA HIS A 62 1.68 2.86 -4.88
C HIS A 62 1.26 1.39 -4.76
N ILE A 63 0.40 1.07 -3.80
CA ILE A 63 -0.14 -0.29 -3.63
C ILE A 63 -0.99 -0.67 -4.84
N LEU A 64 -1.86 0.23 -5.31
CA LEU A 64 -2.66 0.00 -6.52
C LEU A 64 -1.77 -0.27 -7.75
N ASP A 65 -0.74 0.55 -7.97
CA ASP A 65 0.21 0.36 -9.06
C ASP A 65 0.97 -0.97 -8.97
N GLU A 66 1.41 -1.36 -7.77
CA GLU A 66 2.09 -2.63 -7.54
C GLU A 66 1.15 -3.84 -7.73
N LEU A 67 -0.10 -3.75 -7.26
CA LEU A 67 -1.13 -4.77 -7.49
C LEU A 67 -1.40 -4.95 -8.98
N ASN A 68 -1.53 -3.85 -9.73
CA ASN A 68 -1.69 -3.89 -11.18
C ASN A 68 -0.53 -4.60 -11.89
N ARG A 69 0.70 -4.29 -11.48
CA ARG A 69 1.90 -4.93 -12.01
C ARG A 69 1.99 -6.40 -11.63
N SER A 70 1.52 -6.77 -10.43
CA SER A 70 1.51 -8.17 -9.98
C SER A 70 0.54 -9.04 -10.79
N CYS A 71 -0.63 -8.50 -11.16
CA CYS A 71 -1.57 -9.15 -12.08
C CYS A 71 -0.97 -9.37 -13.48
N VAL A 72 -0.15 -8.42 -13.97
CA VAL A 72 0.57 -8.60 -15.24
C VAL A 72 1.65 -9.67 -15.11
N ALA A 73 2.47 -9.60 -14.05
CA ALA A 73 3.53 -10.58 -13.78
C ALA A 73 2.98 -12.01 -13.67
N LEU A 74 1.82 -12.19 -13.02
CA LEU A 74 1.15 -13.48 -12.92
C LEU A 74 0.80 -14.06 -14.29
N ARG A 75 0.17 -13.26 -15.16
CA ARG A 75 -0.23 -13.69 -16.51
C ARG A 75 0.95 -14.00 -17.41
N ASP A 76 2.02 -13.21 -17.28
CA ASP A 76 3.23 -13.35 -18.08
C ASP A 76 4.17 -14.44 -17.50
N ALA A 77 3.74 -15.11 -16.42
CA ALA A 77 4.46 -16.16 -15.69
C ALA A 77 5.86 -15.73 -15.18
N GLU A 78 6.01 -14.44 -14.83
CA GLU A 78 7.25 -13.87 -14.30
C GLU A 78 7.33 -14.06 -12.76
N LEU A 79 7.83 -15.22 -12.32
CA LEU A 79 7.86 -15.63 -10.91
C LEU A 79 8.64 -14.67 -10.01
N ASP A 80 9.86 -14.33 -10.40
CA ASP A 80 10.74 -13.46 -9.60
C ASP A 80 10.16 -12.06 -9.45
N LEU A 81 9.48 -11.56 -10.50
CA LEU A 81 8.80 -10.27 -10.45
C LEU A 81 7.58 -10.34 -9.53
N LEU A 82 6.76 -11.38 -9.66
CA LEU A 82 5.56 -11.59 -8.84
C LEU A 82 5.92 -11.68 -7.34
N ASP A 83 6.93 -12.47 -6.98
CA ASP A 83 7.38 -12.63 -5.60
C ASP A 83 7.92 -11.31 -5.02
N ARG A 84 8.75 -10.61 -5.79
CA ARG A 84 9.29 -9.30 -5.38
C ARG A 84 8.20 -8.25 -5.21
N LEU A 85 7.23 -8.18 -6.12
CA LEU A 85 6.09 -7.26 -6.02
C LEU A 85 5.22 -7.60 -4.81
N SER A 86 4.95 -8.89 -4.58
CA SER A 86 4.21 -9.35 -3.40
C SER A 86 4.89 -8.96 -2.10
N GLY A 87 6.22 -9.17 -2.00
CA GLY A 87 7.00 -8.72 -0.86
C GLY A 87 6.92 -7.20 -0.63
N GLY A 88 6.96 -6.42 -1.72
CA GLY A 88 6.78 -4.96 -1.69
C GLY A 88 5.40 -4.55 -1.17
N ILE A 89 4.32 -5.10 -1.74
CA ILE A 89 2.93 -4.83 -1.34
C ILE A 89 2.73 -5.16 0.14
N ARG A 90 3.18 -6.33 0.60
CA ARG A 90 3.09 -6.75 2.00
C ARG A 90 3.85 -5.78 2.92
N GLY A 91 5.06 -5.40 2.53
CA GLY A 91 5.86 -4.43 3.27
C GLY A 91 5.18 -3.07 3.40
N ARG A 92 4.54 -2.59 2.32
CA ARG A 92 3.78 -1.33 2.34
C ARG A 92 2.51 -1.42 3.18
N CYS A 93 1.75 -2.50 3.07
CA CYS A 93 0.55 -2.70 3.89
C CYS A 93 0.91 -2.75 5.38
N MET A 94 1.96 -3.48 5.75
CA MET A 94 2.46 -3.49 7.13
C MET A 94 2.92 -2.11 7.60
N ARG A 95 3.56 -1.34 6.72
CA ARG A 95 3.96 0.02 7.02
C ARG A 95 2.76 0.93 7.27
N VAL A 96 1.70 0.81 6.46
CA VAL A 96 0.43 1.50 6.68
C VAL A 96 -0.16 1.14 8.05
N CYS A 97 -0.25 -0.15 8.38
CA CYS A 97 -0.74 -0.58 9.69
C CYS A 97 0.09 0.04 10.84
N ASN A 98 1.42 0.05 10.73
CA ASN A 98 2.29 0.58 11.77
C ASN A 98 2.17 2.10 11.95
N VAL A 99 2.05 2.87 10.86
CA VAL A 99 1.83 4.33 10.95
C VAL A 99 0.50 4.58 11.63
N VAL A 100 -0.57 3.98 11.13
CA VAL A 100 -1.93 4.28 11.60
C VAL A 100 -2.10 3.87 13.06
N LEU A 101 -1.63 2.69 13.47
CA LEU A 101 -1.71 2.27 14.88
C LEU A 101 -0.87 3.18 15.80
N SER A 102 0.32 3.57 15.37
CA SER A 102 1.16 4.48 16.16
C SER A 102 0.53 5.86 16.33
N GLU A 103 -0.19 6.33 15.32
CA GLU A 103 -0.89 7.62 15.35
C GLU A 103 -2.18 7.52 16.17
N THR A 104 -2.97 6.45 16.01
CA THR A 104 -4.22 6.26 16.79
C THR A 104 -3.96 6.04 18.28
N ASP A 105 -2.81 5.48 18.66
CA ASP A 105 -2.36 5.34 20.05
C ASP A 105 -2.17 6.71 20.77
N LEU A 106 -2.08 7.82 20.02
CA LEU A 106 -1.96 9.17 20.58
C LEU A 106 -3.31 9.79 20.97
N TYR A 107 -4.42 9.25 20.48
CA TYR A 107 -5.76 9.77 20.72
C TYR A 107 -6.44 9.08 21.91
N GLU A 108 -7.38 9.77 22.56
CA GLU A 108 -8.24 9.14 23.56
C GLU A 108 -9.15 8.07 22.93
N PRO A 109 -9.30 6.89 23.54
CA PRO A 109 -10.16 5.83 23.02
C PRO A 109 -11.60 6.30 22.81
N ASN A 110 -12.12 6.08 21.61
CA ASN A 110 -13.49 6.42 21.22
C ASN A 110 -13.95 5.55 20.03
N GLU A 111 -15.23 5.63 19.67
CA GLU A 111 -15.82 4.81 18.60
C GLU A 111 -15.13 4.98 17.24
N VAL A 112 -14.62 6.18 16.93
CA VAL A 112 -13.90 6.45 15.66
C VAL A 112 -12.53 5.77 15.68
N ILE A 113 -11.80 5.91 16.78
CA ILE A 113 -10.48 5.28 16.97
C ILE A 113 -10.60 3.75 16.97
N ASP A 114 -11.61 3.20 17.66
CA ASP A 114 -11.89 1.76 17.67
C ASP A 114 -12.19 1.25 16.26
N LYS A 115 -13.00 1.98 15.49
CA LYS A 115 -13.29 1.64 14.10
C LYS A 115 -12.04 1.66 13.21
N ILE A 116 -11.18 2.66 13.36
CA ILE A 116 -9.90 2.72 12.62
C ILE A 116 -9.04 1.51 12.97
N ASN A 117 -8.89 1.22 14.26
CA ASN A 117 -8.09 0.09 14.74
C ASN A 117 -8.63 -1.24 14.21
N ASP A 118 -9.95 -1.47 14.24
CA ASP A 118 -10.58 -2.67 13.71
C ASP A 118 -10.28 -2.87 12.21
N THR A 119 -10.44 -1.83 11.40
CA THR A 119 -10.10 -1.89 9.97
C THR A 119 -8.62 -2.20 9.75
N VAL A 120 -7.74 -1.57 10.54
CA VAL A 120 -6.29 -1.83 10.46
C VAL A 120 -5.93 -3.25 10.87
N TYR A 121 -6.59 -3.81 11.90
CA TYR A 121 -6.40 -5.20 12.32
C TYR A 121 -6.89 -6.20 11.29
N VAL A 122 -8.03 -5.95 10.62
CA VAL A 122 -8.50 -6.80 9.50
C VAL A 122 -7.47 -6.83 8.39
N LEU A 123 -6.95 -5.66 7.98
CA LEU A 123 -5.89 -5.57 6.97
C LEU A 123 -4.64 -6.37 7.40
N ARG A 124 -4.15 -6.13 8.62
CA ARG A 124 -2.91 -6.71 9.14
C ARG A 124 -2.99 -8.22 9.31
N ASP A 125 -4.04 -8.69 9.99
CA ASP A 125 -4.10 -10.05 10.53
C ASP A 125 -4.80 -11.02 9.56
N GLN A 126 -5.56 -10.52 8.59
CA GLN A 126 -6.31 -11.34 7.64
C GLN A 126 -5.89 -11.08 6.18
N LEU A 127 -6.03 -9.85 5.69
CA LEU A 127 -5.92 -9.57 4.26
C LEU A 127 -4.50 -9.77 3.73
N ILE A 128 -3.48 -9.27 4.45
CA ILE A 128 -2.07 -9.45 4.08
C ILE A 128 -1.69 -10.93 4.03
N GLY A 129 -2.15 -11.73 5.01
CA GLY A 129 -1.90 -13.17 5.07
C GLY A 129 -2.55 -13.92 3.92
N ASN A 130 -3.82 -13.61 3.62
CA ASN A 130 -4.57 -14.22 2.53
C ASN A 130 -3.94 -13.91 1.16
N PHE A 131 -3.51 -12.66 0.95
CA PHE A 131 -2.79 -12.26 -0.25
C PHE A 131 -1.46 -13.01 -0.40
N ALA A 132 -0.66 -13.10 0.67
CA ALA A 132 0.60 -13.85 0.65
C ALA A 132 0.37 -15.34 0.31
N HIS A 133 -0.66 -15.96 0.88
CA HIS A 133 -1.03 -17.33 0.56
C HIS A 133 -1.42 -17.51 -0.91
N GLY A 134 -2.23 -16.59 -1.44
CA GLY A 134 -2.62 -16.58 -2.86
C GLY A 134 -1.43 -16.47 -3.80
N VAL A 135 -0.44 -15.62 -3.48
CA VAL A 135 0.80 -15.49 -4.25
C VAL A 135 1.61 -16.77 -4.20
N HIS A 136 1.83 -17.34 -3.00
CA HIS A 136 2.61 -18.56 -2.84
C HIS A 136 1.98 -19.73 -3.62
N HIS A 137 0.65 -19.84 -3.60
CA HIS A 137 -0.07 -20.83 -4.37
C HIS A 137 0.13 -20.63 -5.88
N ALA A 138 -0.03 -19.41 -6.37
CA ALA A 138 0.20 -19.07 -7.77
C ALA A 138 1.62 -19.39 -8.24
N VAL A 139 2.64 -19.02 -7.46
CA VAL A 139 4.04 -19.34 -7.74
C VAL A 139 4.27 -20.86 -7.78
N ALA A 140 3.72 -21.61 -6.82
CA ALA A 140 3.84 -23.06 -6.79
C ALA A 140 3.20 -23.74 -8.01
N CYS A 141 2.02 -23.27 -8.44
CA CYS A 141 1.35 -23.78 -9.65
C CYS A 141 2.17 -23.51 -10.92
N LEU A 142 2.71 -22.29 -11.07
CA LEU A 142 3.53 -21.94 -12.23
C LEU A 142 4.84 -22.72 -12.28
N GLN A 143 5.49 -22.97 -11.13
CA GLN A 143 6.68 -23.82 -11.05
C GLN A 143 6.39 -25.24 -11.54
N GLN A 144 5.18 -25.75 -11.30
CA GLN A 144 4.71 -27.06 -11.75
C GLN A 144 4.08 -27.03 -13.15
N GLN A 145 4.14 -25.90 -13.87
CA GLN A 145 3.51 -25.69 -15.18
C GLN A 145 2.00 -26.01 -15.20
N GLN A 146 1.32 -25.84 -14.06
CA GLN A 146 -0.11 -26.02 -13.93
C GLN A 146 -0.85 -24.74 -14.36
N GLN A 147 -2.08 -24.91 -14.86
CA GLN A 147 -2.96 -23.76 -15.08
C GLN A 147 -3.36 -23.17 -13.72
N ILE A 148 -3.14 -21.86 -13.56
CA ILE A 148 -3.62 -21.13 -12.39
C ILE A 148 -5.08 -20.74 -12.62
N ASP A 149 -5.89 -20.84 -11.56
CA ASP A 149 -7.14 -20.10 -11.48
C ASP A 149 -6.85 -18.68 -10.97
N ASP A 150 -6.70 -17.73 -11.89
CA ASP A 150 -6.35 -16.33 -11.58
C ASP A 150 -7.37 -15.65 -10.65
N ASN A 151 -8.60 -16.18 -10.55
CA ASN A 151 -9.68 -15.56 -9.80
C ASN A 151 -9.35 -15.41 -8.30
N GLY A 152 -8.71 -16.40 -7.69
CA GLY A 152 -8.35 -16.35 -6.26
C GLY A 152 -7.30 -15.27 -5.96
N PHE A 153 -6.30 -15.14 -6.84
CA PHE A 153 -5.27 -14.11 -6.70
C PHE A 153 -5.83 -12.71 -6.92
N VAL A 154 -6.67 -12.54 -7.96
CA VAL A 154 -7.30 -11.24 -8.28
C VAL A 154 -8.22 -10.79 -7.15
N GLU A 155 -9.00 -11.70 -6.57
CA GLU A 155 -9.86 -11.36 -5.43
C GLU A 155 -9.04 -10.97 -4.20
N ALA A 156 -7.98 -11.72 -3.87
CA ALA A 156 -7.10 -11.37 -2.75
C ALA A 156 -6.40 -10.00 -2.97
N SER A 157 -6.01 -9.70 -4.22
CA SER A 157 -5.42 -8.41 -4.60
C SER A 157 -6.41 -7.27 -4.43
N ARG A 158 -7.68 -7.48 -4.82
CA ARG A 158 -8.75 -6.51 -4.64
C ARG A 158 -9.01 -6.23 -3.15
N LEU A 159 -9.07 -7.28 -2.33
CA LEU A 159 -9.27 -7.12 -0.89
C LEU A 159 -8.15 -6.30 -0.24
N ILE A 160 -6.90 -6.42 -0.69
CA ILE A 160 -5.81 -5.54 -0.21
C ILE A 160 -6.09 -4.08 -0.53
N TYR A 161 -6.47 -3.77 -1.77
CA TYR A 161 -6.80 -2.40 -2.15
C TYR A 161 -7.99 -1.86 -1.37
N ASP A 162 -9.08 -2.64 -1.30
CA ASP A 162 -10.30 -2.27 -0.58
C ASP A 162 -9.99 -2.04 0.91
N GLY A 163 -9.16 -2.88 1.54
CA GLY A 163 -8.73 -2.72 2.92
C GLY A 163 -7.91 -1.44 3.17
N ILE A 164 -6.96 -1.12 2.29
CA ILE A 164 -6.20 0.15 2.38
C ILE A 164 -7.12 1.35 2.18
N HIS A 165 -8.04 1.26 1.22
CA HIS A 165 -9.02 2.29 0.96
C HIS A 165 -9.93 2.54 2.17
N GLU A 166 -10.36 1.46 2.83
CA GLU A 166 -11.18 1.52 4.04
C GLU A 166 -10.42 2.15 5.21
N VAL A 167 -9.14 1.80 5.42
CA VAL A 167 -8.28 2.45 6.42
C VAL A 167 -8.21 3.96 6.17
N ARG A 168 -7.96 4.38 4.92
CA ARG A 168 -7.90 5.81 4.58
C ARG A 168 -9.23 6.52 4.83
N ASN A 169 -10.35 5.91 4.46
CA ASN A 169 -11.67 6.50 4.70
C ASN A 169 -12.01 6.57 6.19
N ALA A 170 -11.64 5.56 6.98
CA ALA A 170 -11.82 5.58 8.43
C ALA A 170 -10.99 6.71 9.08
N VAL A 171 -9.74 6.90 8.61
CA VAL A 171 -8.89 8.00 9.06
C VAL A 171 -9.44 9.36 8.64
N LEU A 172 -10.00 9.51 7.43
CA LEU A 172 -10.65 10.76 7.01
C LEU A 172 -11.84 11.15 7.91
N MET A 173 -12.59 10.17 8.41
CA MET A 173 -13.66 10.43 9.37
C MET A 173 -13.15 11.06 10.67
N LEU A 174 -11.90 10.77 11.08
CA LEU A 174 -11.29 11.41 12.24
C LEU A 174 -11.17 12.93 12.03
N TYR A 175 -10.70 13.35 10.86
CA TYR A 175 -10.55 14.77 10.51
C TYR A 175 -11.90 15.47 10.31
N ASP A 176 -12.86 14.84 9.62
CA ASP A 176 -14.20 15.42 9.40
C ASP A 176 -14.99 15.63 10.70
N ASN A 177 -14.72 14.82 11.75
CA ASN A 177 -15.36 14.94 13.06
C ASN A 177 -14.78 16.08 13.93
N GLY A 178 -13.92 16.95 13.37
CA GLY A 178 -13.39 18.12 14.07
C GLY A 178 -12.27 17.81 15.07
N PHE A 179 -11.60 16.65 14.94
CA PHE A 179 -10.34 16.38 15.65
C PHE A 179 -9.13 17.09 15.01
N ASP A 180 -9.37 17.92 14.00
CA ASP A 180 -8.38 18.84 13.44
C ASP A 180 -8.06 19.90 14.50
N ALA A 181 -7.14 19.56 15.40
CA ALA A 181 -6.56 20.45 16.39
C ALA A 181 -5.59 21.42 15.72
N GLU A 182 -6.05 22.16 14.70
CA GLU A 182 -5.67 23.55 14.58
C GLU A 182 -6.44 24.25 15.71
N SER A 183 -5.78 24.37 16.86
CA SER A 183 -6.18 25.27 17.92
C SER A 183 -6.39 26.65 17.30
N GLU A 184 -7.62 26.98 16.93
CA GLU A 184 -8.05 28.36 16.73
C GLU A 184 -7.70 29.08 18.03
N LEU A 185 -6.60 29.84 17.98
CA LEU A 185 -6.34 30.87 18.97
C LEU A 185 -7.59 31.74 18.96
N ASN A 186 -8.34 31.70 20.06
CA ASN A 186 -9.48 32.59 20.30
C ASN A 186 -8.96 34.04 20.23
N ASP A 187 -8.99 34.65 19.05
CA ASP A 187 -8.80 36.08 18.82
C ASP A 187 -10.09 36.84 19.14
N ASP A 188 -10.75 36.50 20.25
CA ASP A 188 -12.02 37.09 20.69
C ASP A 188 -11.83 38.38 21.52
N ASP A 189 -10.68 39.05 21.40
CA ASP A 189 -10.33 40.26 22.16
C ASP A 189 -9.87 41.43 21.26
N PHE A 190 -10.54 41.66 20.12
CA PHE A 190 -10.45 42.94 19.42
C PHE A 190 -11.80 43.40 18.84
N VAL A 191 -12.55 44.15 19.65
CA VAL A 191 -13.66 44.99 19.18
C VAL A 191 -13.09 46.35 18.77
N PRO A 192 -13.28 46.77 17.51
CA PRO A 192 -13.71 48.15 17.28
C PRO A 192 -14.87 48.26 16.30
N GLU A 193 -15.81 49.09 16.74
CA GLU A 193 -17.03 49.54 16.10
C GLU A 193 -16.83 50.24 14.73
N MET A 194 -17.74 49.90 13.79
CA MET A 194 -18.48 50.79 12.88
C MET A 194 -17.76 51.47 11.68
N ASN A 195 -18.13 51.09 10.45
CA ASN A 195 -18.92 51.97 9.55
C ASN A 195 -19.33 51.34 8.20
N SER A 196 -20.55 51.66 7.80
CA SER A 196 -21.24 51.30 6.57
C SER A 196 -20.70 52.06 5.34
N ALA A 197 -20.44 51.36 4.23
CA ALA A 197 -20.86 51.70 2.86
C ALA A 197 -19.98 51.03 1.79
N SER A 198 -20.58 50.10 1.06
CA SER A 198 -20.42 49.81 -0.38
C SER A 198 -19.02 49.73 -1.00
N GLN A 199 -18.61 48.51 -1.36
CA GLN A 199 -18.00 48.28 -2.68
C GLN A 199 -18.21 46.84 -3.16
N GLN A 200 -18.96 46.74 -4.27
CA GLN A 200 -19.07 45.54 -5.09
C GLN A 200 -17.68 45.21 -5.65
N VAL A 201 -17.19 43.99 -5.42
CA VAL A 201 -16.13 43.37 -6.23
C VAL A 201 -16.51 41.90 -6.46
N SER A 202 -16.77 41.61 -7.73
CA SER A 202 -16.81 40.35 -8.45
C SER A 202 -16.76 39.02 -7.68
N ALA A 203 -17.78 38.20 -7.95
CA ALA A 203 -17.71 36.75 -7.89
C ALA A 203 -16.58 36.25 -8.80
N ASP A 204 -15.43 35.90 -8.21
CA ASP A 204 -14.44 34.98 -8.79
C ASP A 204 -13.38 34.68 -7.73
N SER A 205 -13.63 33.66 -6.90
CA SER A 205 -12.62 32.95 -6.09
C SER A 205 -13.22 31.68 -5.48
N ASN A 206 -14.01 30.92 -6.25
CA ASN A 206 -14.21 29.51 -5.93
C ASN A 206 -13.10 28.75 -6.64
N ALA A 207 -11.91 28.74 -6.04
CA ALA A 207 -10.80 27.90 -6.46
C ALA A 207 -11.16 26.45 -6.14
N TYR A 208 -11.95 25.89 -7.03
CA TYR A 208 -12.14 24.48 -7.30
C TYR A 208 -10.79 23.77 -7.21
N TRP A 209 -10.54 23.07 -6.10
CA TRP A 209 -9.41 22.16 -5.97
C TRP A 209 -9.60 20.99 -6.94
N PRO A 210 -8.76 20.87 -7.99
CA PRO A 210 -8.90 19.83 -9.00
C PRO A 210 -8.28 18.52 -8.51
N GLY A 211 -8.81 17.97 -7.41
CA GLY A 211 -8.39 16.69 -6.85
C GLY A 211 -9.45 15.60 -6.95
N TYR A 212 -10.73 15.97 -7.14
CA TYR A 212 -11.86 15.04 -7.06
C TYR A 212 -12.24 14.34 -8.38
N HIS A 213 -11.43 14.45 -9.43
CA HIS A 213 -11.74 13.84 -10.74
C HIS A 213 -10.80 12.72 -11.20
N TYR A 214 -9.88 12.22 -10.36
CA TYR A 214 -9.12 11.01 -10.69
C TYR A 214 -9.75 9.70 -10.22
N LYS A 215 -10.93 9.75 -9.58
CA LYS A 215 -11.56 8.58 -8.93
C LYS A 215 -12.50 7.76 -9.84
N ALA A 216 -13.09 8.35 -10.88
CA ALA A 216 -14.09 7.64 -11.69
C ALA A 216 -13.54 6.88 -12.91
N GLU A 217 -12.34 7.22 -13.40
CA GLU A 217 -11.73 6.59 -14.58
C GLU A 217 -10.80 5.41 -14.22
N SER A 218 -10.12 5.46 -13.08
CA SER A 218 -9.26 4.38 -12.57
C SER A 218 -10.07 3.18 -12.05
N GLU A 219 -11.17 3.43 -11.34
CA GLU A 219 -12.13 2.41 -10.86
C GLU A 219 -12.80 1.65 -12.02
N ARG A 220 -13.00 2.31 -13.17
CA ARG A 220 -13.57 1.69 -14.37
C ARG A 220 -12.57 0.89 -15.19
N PHE A 221 -11.28 1.22 -15.14
CA PHE A 221 -10.31 0.60 -16.04
C PHE A 221 -9.88 -0.81 -15.57
N LEU A 222 -9.80 -1.03 -14.26
CA LEU A 222 -9.34 -2.30 -13.69
C LEU A 222 -10.34 -3.44 -13.82
N ILE A 223 -11.62 -3.18 -13.57
CA ILE A 223 -12.67 -4.20 -13.63
C ILE A 223 -13.06 -4.48 -15.09
N ASP A 224 -13.08 -3.47 -15.95
CA ASP A 224 -13.63 -3.61 -17.30
C ASP A 224 -12.62 -4.26 -18.28
N VAL A 225 -11.30 -4.04 -18.11
CA VAL A 225 -10.26 -4.69 -18.93
C VAL A 225 -10.11 -6.18 -18.59
N VAL A 226 -10.16 -6.53 -17.30
CA VAL A 226 -9.99 -7.92 -16.83
C VAL A 226 -11.24 -8.75 -17.13
N VAL A 227 -12.44 -8.23 -16.83
CA VAL A 227 -13.72 -8.94 -17.04
C VAL A 227 -14.08 -9.07 -18.53
N LYS A 228 -13.83 -8.05 -19.37
CA LYS A 228 -14.14 -8.13 -20.82
C LYS A 228 -13.19 -9.05 -21.59
N LYS A 229 -11.92 -9.18 -21.17
CA LYS A 229 -10.97 -10.12 -21.81
C LYS A 229 -11.22 -11.57 -21.40
N ALA A 230 -11.60 -11.82 -20.14
CA ALA A 230 -11.98 -13.16 -19.67
C ALA A 230 -13.19 -13.74 -20.45
N LYS A 231 -14.22 -12.93 -20.72
CA LYS A 231 -15.38 -13.36 -21.52
C LYS A 231 -15.03 -13.69 -22.98
N LYS A 232 -14.08 -12.97 -23.59
CA LYS A 232 -13.62 -13.24 -24.97
C LYS A 232 -12.78 -14.52 -25.08
N ALA A 233 -12.02 -14.88 -24.05
CA ALA A 233 -11.22 -16.10 -24.03
C ALA A 233 -12.10 -17.37 -23.88
N SER A 234 -13.14 -17.33 -23.05
CA SER A 234 -14.11 -18.44 -22.93
C SER A 234 -14.95 -18.66 -24.20
N GLN A 235 -15.24 -17.61 -24.97
CA GLN A 235 -15.97 -17.75 -26.25
C GLN A 235 -15.10 -18.33 -27.37
N LYS A 236 -13.79 -18.03 -27.41
CA LYS A 236 -12.88 -18.60 -28.42
C LYS A 236 -12.63 -20.11 -28.23
N LYS A 237 -12.57 -20.60 -26.98
CA LYS A 237 -12.41 -22.05 -26.70
C LYS A 237 -13.62 -22.91 -27.06
N LYS A 238 -14.79 -22.31 -27.36
CA LYS A 238 -16.01 -23.04 -27.74
C LYS A 238 -16.22 -23.19 -29.26
N VAL A 239 -15.35 -22.62 -30.11
CA VAL A 239 -15.60 -22.49 -31.57
C VAL A 239 -14.53 -23.13 -32.46
N GLU A 240 -13.61 -23.96 -31.94
CA GLU A 240 -12.79 -24.82 -32.82
C GLU A 240 -13.45 -26.20 -33.00
N PRO A 241 -14.11 -26.48 -34.14
CA PRO A 241 -14.48 -27.85 -34.48
C PRO A 241 -13.22 -28.62 -34.87
N ILE A 242 -13.07 -29.79 -34.27
CA ILE A 242 -12.11 -30.86 -34.55
C ILE A 242 -11.99 -31.02 -36.09
N ARG A 243 -10.83 -30.64 -36.65
CA ARG A 243 -10.40 -31.07 -37.98
C ARG A 243 -9.24 -32.05 -37.79
N GLU A 244 -9.57 -33.31 -37.57
CA GLU A 244 -8.66 -34.44 -37.76
C GLU A 244 -9.28 -35.37 -38.82
N LEU A 245 -8.70 -35.38 -40.02
CA LEU A 245 -7.83 -36.45 -40.54
C LEU A 245 -8.63 -37.62 -41.14
N GLY A 246 -8.94 -37.49 -42.43
CA GLY A 246 -9.44 -38.57 -43.30
C GLY A 246 -8.48 -38.79 -44.48
N GLU A 247 -7.50 -39.66 -44.24
CA GLU A 247 -6.92 -40.67 -45.13
C GLU A 247 -6.64 -40.36 -46.62
N PHE A 248 -5.34 -40.31 -46.95
CA PHE A 248 -4.79 -40.59 -48.28
C PHE A 248 -4.41 -42.08 -48.38
N LYS A 249 -5.17 -42.88 -49.14
CA LYS A 249 -4.80 -44.12 -49.87
C LYS A 249 -5.87 -44.29 -50.97
N SER A 250 -5.63 -44.52 -52.25
CA SER A 250 -4.47 -44.88 -53.08
C SER A 250 -4.60 -44.20 -54.44
#